data_AF-A0A396HAM2-F1
#
_entry.id   AF-A0A396HAM2-F1
#
_cell.length_a   1.000
_cell.length_b   1.000
_cell.length_c   1.000
_cell.angle_alpha   90.00
_cell.angle_beta   90.00
_cell.angle_gamma   90.00
#
_symmetry.space_group_name_H-M   'P 1'
#
loop_
_entity.id
_entity.type
_entity.pdbx_description
1 polymer ?
#
loop_
_entity_poly.entity_id
_entity_poly.type
_entity_poly.pdbx_seq_one_letter_code
_entity_poly.pdbx_strand_id
1 'polypeptide(L)' 'MNKCVETERNALLKFRDVINLKYRDGISSWKGEECCKWKGISCDNFTHHVTSMELSFGFGGKLD' A
#
# COMPACT_ATOMS: atom_id res chain seq x y z
N MET A 1 3.76 17.51 0.13
CA MET A 1 3.00 16.93 -1.00
C MET A 1 2.95 15.43 -0.76
N ASN A 2 1.76 14.82 -0.69
CA ASN A 2 1.61 13.40 -0.30
C ASN A 2 1.16 12.50 -1.46
N LYS A 3 1.23 13.03 -2.68
CA LYS A 3 0.97 12.30 -3.92
C LYS A 3 2.27 11.63 -4.36
N CYS A 4 2.17 10.44 -4.90
CA CYS A 4 3.24 9.75 -5.63
C CYS A 4 2.99 9.84 -7.13
N VAL A 5 3.94 9.38 -7.93
CA VAL A 5 3.81 9.40 -9.40
C VAL A 5 2.61 8.58 -9.84
N GLU A 6 1.87 9.05 -10.84
CA GLU A 6 0.62 8.42 -11.27
C GLU A 6 0.81 6.95 -11.69
N THR A 7 1.94 6.64 -12.34
CA THR A 7 2.31 5.27 -12.73
C THR A 7 2.48 4.35 -11.52
N GLU A 8 3.14 4.84 -10.46
CA GLU A 8 3.33 4.11 -9.20
C GLU A 8 2.00 3.89 -8.48
N ARG A 9 1.18 4.95 -8.40
CA ARG A 9 -0.17 4.87 -7.84
C ARG A 9 -1.01 3.81 -8.55
N ASN A 10 -1.01 3.82 -9.88
CA ASN A 10 -1.77 2.86 -10.68
C ASN A 10 -1.24 1.43 -10.52
N ALA A 11 0.08 1.24 -10.40
CA ALA A 11 0.69 -0.06 -10.13
C ALA A 11 0.27 -0.60 -8.74
N LEU A 12 0.27 0.25 -7.70
CA LEU A 12 -0.17 -0.11 -6.35
C LEU A 12 -1.66 -0.48 -6.31
N LEU A 13 -2.52 0.24 -7.02
CA LEU A 13 -3.95 -0.09 -7.09
C LEU A 13 -4.19 -1.44 -7.79
N LYS A 14 -3.48 -1.71 -8.90
CA LYS A 14 -3.51 -3.02 -9.55
C LYS A 14 -3.02 -4.13 -8.62
N PHE A 15 -1.92 -3.89 -7.90
CA PHE A 15 -1.37 -4.82 -6.94
C PHE A 15 -2.39 -5.15 -5.82
N ARG A 16 -3.03 -4.13 -5.24
CA ARG A 16 -4.13 -4.32 -4.28
C ARG A 16 -5.24 -5.21 -4.84
N ASP A 17 -5.68 -4.95 -6.07
CA ASP A 17 -6.81 -5.65 -6.69
C ASP A 17 -6.46 -7.14 -6.95
N VAL A 18 -5.23 -7.44 -7.34
CA VAL A 18 -4.75 -8.81 -7.61
C VAL A 18 -4.70 -9.65 -6.34
N ILE A 19 -4.28 -9.08 -5.20
CA ILE A 19 -4.11 -9.85 -3.97
C ILE A 19 -5.46 -10.10 -3.27
N ASN A 20 -6.54 -9.45 -3.73
CA ASN A 20 -7.93 -9.71 -3.36
C ASN A 20 -8.14 -9.94 -1.84
N LEU A 21 -7.44 -9.13 -1.03
CA LEU A 21 -7.44 -9.24 0.43
C LEU A 21 -8.68 -8.55 1.01
N LYS A 22 -9.88 -9.06 0.70
CA LYS A 22 -11.15 -8.61 1.30
C LYS A 22 -11.16 -8.60 2.84
N TYR A 23 -10.14 -9.16 3.50
CA TYR A 23 -10.06 -9.35 4.94
C TYR A 23 -8.77 -8.83 5.60
N ARG A 24 -7.95 -7.99 4.94
CA ARG A 24 -6.70 -7.50 5.57
C ARG A 24 -6.59 -5.97 5.60
N ASP A 25 -6.61 -5.43 6.81
CA ASP A 25 -6.70 -4.00 7.15
C ASP A 25 -5.52 -3.12 6.70
N GLY A 26 -4.45 -3.70 6.15
CA GLY A 26 -3.31 -2.95 5.63
C GLY A 26 -3.62 -2.25 4.30
N ILE A 27 -4.06 -3.05 3.31
CA ILE A 27 -4.17 -2.62 1.91
C ILE A 27 -5.56 -2.02 1.59
N SER A 28 -6.55 -2.23 2.47
CA SER A 28 -7.88 -1.59 2.33
C SER A 28 -7.84 -0.06 2.40
N SER A 29 -6.77 0.49 2.97
CA SER A 29 -6.54 1.94 3.10
C SER A 29 -6.13 2.62 1.77
N TRP A 30 -5.76 1.85 0.75
CA TRP A 30 -5.22 2.40 -0.50
C TRP A 30 -6.34 2.93 -1.38
N LYS A 31 -6.60 4.23 -1.29
CA LYS A 31 -7.61 4.95 -2.07
C LYS A 31 -7.28 6.44 -2.22
N GLY A 32 -7.83 7.07 -3.25
CA GLY A 32 -7.59 8.49 -3.53
C GLY A 32 -6.25 8.74 -4.21
N GLU A 33 -5.74 9.97 -4.12
CA GLU A 33 -4.52 10.42 -4.82
C GLU A 33 -3.28 10.53 -3.92
N GLU A 34 -3.47 10.61 -2.60
CA GLU A 34 -2.38 10.76 -1.64
C GLU A 34 -1.74 9.41 -1.27
N CYS A 35 -1.11 8.73 -2.22
CA CYS A 35 -0.53 7.40 -2.01
C CYS A 35 0.56 7.35 -0.94
N CYS A 36 1.30 8.44 -0.68
CA CYS A 36 2.30 8.47 0.37
C CYS A 36 1.72 8.47 1.79
N LYS A 37 0.39 8.64 1.93
CA LYS A 37 -0.34 8.48 3.19
C LYS A 37 -0.97 7.10 3.34
N TRP A 38 -0.89 6.25 2.31
CA TRP A 38 -1.44 4.91 2.40
C TRP A 38 -0.67 4.08 3.41
N LYS A 39 -1.38 3.25 4.18
CA LYS A 39 -0.74 2.43 5.21
C LYS A 39 0.23 1.46 4.54
N GLY A 40 1.46 1.43 5.06
CA GLY A 40 2.56 0.60 4.54
C GLY A 40 3.27 1.20 3.32
N ILE A 41 2.87 2.36 2.80
CA ILE A 41 3.60 3.04 1.72
C ILE A 41 4.54 4.08 2.31
N SER A 42 5.79 4.05 1.87
CA SER A 42 6.77 5.11 2.13
C SER A 42 7.18 5.75 0.80
N CYS A 43 7.34 7.07 0.82
CA CYS A 43 7.81 7.83 -0.32
C CYS A 43 9.12 8.55 0.01
N ASP A 44 9.92 8.81 -1.01
CA ASP A 44 11.02 9.76 -0.92
C ASP A 44 10.49 11.19 -0.74
N ASN A 45 11.10 11.95 0.18
CA ASN A 45 10.61 13.27 0.56
C ASN A 45 10.86 14.35 -0.49
N PHE A 46 11.81 14.14 -1.42
CA PHE A 46 12.21 15.12 -2.41
C PHE A 46 11.58 14.85 -3.78
N THR A 47 11.60 13.58 -4.18
CA THR A 47 11.16 13.13 -5.50
C THR A 47 9.72 12.60 -5.48
N HIS A 48 9.17 12.32 -4.29
CA HIS A 48 7.83 11.76 -4.08
C HIS A 48 7.59 10.39 -4.72
N HIS A 49 8.66 9.69 -5.09
CA HIS A 49 8.58 8.32 -5.56
C HIS A 49 8.33 7.36 -4.40
N VAL A 50 7.56 6.31 -4.66
CA VAL A 50 7.37 5.22 -3.69
C VAL A 50 8.68 4.46 -3.54
N THR A 51 9.22 4.42 -2.32
CA THR A 51 10.49 3.75 -2.02
C THR A 51 10.29 2.40 -1.35
N SER A 52 9.20 2.24 -0.59
CA SER A 52 8.91 1.00 0.14
C SER A 52 7.41 0.72 0.25
N MET A 53 7.08 -0.57 0.25
CA MET A 53 5.73 -1.10 0.43
C MET A 53 5.76 -2.24 1.45
N GLU A 54 5.18 -2.03 2.62
CA GLU A 54 5.09 -2.99 3.71
C GLU A 54 3.70 -3.63 3.77
N LEU A 55 3.68 -4.95 3.75
CA LEU A 55 2.45 -5.74 3.83
C LEU A 55 2.45 -6.55 5.12
N SER A 56 1.66 -6.10 6.10
CA SER A 56 1.51 -6.86 7.35
C SER A 56 0.50 -8.00 7.17
N PHE A 57 1.00 -9.23 7.11
CA PHE A 57 0.17 -10.44 7.12
C PHE A 57 0.10 -10.99 8.53
N GLY A 58 -1.06 -10.84 9.20
CA GLY A 58 -1.34 -11.61 10.40
C GLY A 58 -1.54 -13.08 10.04
N PHE A 59 -0.64 -13.96 10.49
CA PHE A 59 -0.89 -15.41 10.47
C PHE A 59 -1.58 -15.78 11.78
N GLY A 60 -2.90 -15.91 11.72
CA GLY A 60 -3.67 -16.47 12.83
C GLY A 60 -3.65 -17.99 12.73
N GLY A 61 -3.07 -18.65 13.74
CA GLY A 61 -3.08 -20.09 13.88
C GLY A 61 -2.86 -20.45 15.35
N LYS A 62 -3.48 -21.52 15.81
CA LYS A 62 -3.17 -22.08 17.12
C LYS A 62 -1.95 -22.98 16.94
N LEU A 63 -0.91 -22.75 17.74
CA LEU A 63 0.18 -23.69 17.90
C LEU A 63 -0.32 -24.72 18.91
N ASP A 64 -0.53 -25.95 18.45
CA ASP A 64 -0.78 -27.11 19.33
C ASP A 64 0.54 -27.68 19.86
#